data_AF-A0A3N6B5T1-F1
#
_entry.id   AF-A0A3N6B5T1-F1
#
_cell.length_a   1.000
_cell.length_b   1.000
_cell.length_c   1.000
_cell.angle_alpha   90.00
_cell.angle_beta   90.00
_cell.angle_gamma   90.00
#
_symmetry.space_group_name_H-M   'P 1'
#
loop_
_entity.id
_entity.type
_entity.pdbx_description
1 polymer ?
#
loop_
_entity_poly.entity_id
_entity_poly.type
_entity_poly.pdbx_seq_one_letter_code
_entity_poly.pdbx_strand_id
1 'polypeptide(L)'
;SVGLTQPTSGSFKHGSVDGRASPTPRPASDRGSIPLLSAAMLAALVVLAMGASDVARVLHAASRAQTAADASALAAAQALAIDEEGPEPAALAGEYAERNGAVLETCSCERGTFEATVSVRLPVGDLFLVAGGRTVLARARAQVDLPSP
;
A
#
# COMPACT_ATOMS: atom_id res chain seq x y z
N SER A 1 96.10 -8.63 52.19
CA SER A 1 95.34 -7.61 52.94
C SER A 1 94.00 -7.46 52.26
N VAL A 2 93.00 -8.26 52.66
CA VAL A 2 91.91 -7.86 53.58
C VAL A 2 91.06 -6.73 53.00
N GLY A 3 89.79 -7.04 52.75
CA GLY A 3 88.76 -6.05 52.41
C GLY A 3 87.47 -6.68 51.87
N LEU A 4 86.67 -7.27 52.77
CA LEU A 4 85.28 -7.65 52.50
C LEU A 4 84.44 -6.41 52.18
N THR A 5 83.53 -6.51 51.21
CA THR A 5 82.34 -5.65 51.16
C THR A 5 81.12 -6.51 50.84
N GLN A 6 80.12 -6.42 51.71
CA GLN A 6 78.90 -7.23 51.75
C GLN A 6 77.99 -7.02 50.53
N PRO A 7 77.20 -8.04 50.13
CA PRO A 7 76.03 -7.83 49.28
C PRO A 7 74.90 -7.16 50.10
N THR A 8 74.37 -6.05 49.59
CA THR A 8 73.21 -5.36 50.13
C THR A 8 71.97 -6.22 49.93
N SER A 9 71.41 -6.71 51.04
CA SER A 9 70.16 -7.47 51.05
C SER A 9 68.97 -6.52 50.90
N GLY A 10 68.55 -6.27 49.66
CA GLY A 10 67.29 -5.58 49.35
C GLY A 10 66.10 -6.46 49.72
N SER A 11 65.53 -6.24 50.90
CA SER A 11 64.28 -6.86 51.34
C SER A 11 63.11 -6.28 50.53
N PHE A 12 62.74 -6.96 49.44
CA PHE A 12 61.55 -6.64 48.67
C PHE A 12 60.33 -7.28 49.35
N LYS A 13 59.66 -6.50 50.19
CA LYS A 13 58.39 -6.89 50.80
C LYS A 13 57.34 -7.06 49.71
N HIS A 14 56.93 -8.30 49.43
CA HIS A 14 55.71 -8.59 48.68
C HIS A 14 54.51 -8.15 49.53
N GLY A 15 54.01 -6.94 49.28
CA GLY A 15 52.69 -6.54 49.73
C GLY A 15 51.66 -7.31 48.92
N SER A 16 51.07 -8.35 49.50
CA SER A 16 49.83 -8.96 49.02
C SER A 16 48.75 -7.90 49.13
N VAL A 17 48.41 -7.25 48.02
CA VAL A 17 47.19 -6.44 47.94
C VAL A 17 46.10 -7.43 47.58
N ASP A 18 45.38 -7.86 48.60
CA ASP A 18 44.19 -8.70 48.47
C ASP A 18 43.19 -7.96 47.58
N GLY A 19 43.07 -8.43 46.34
CA GLY A 19 42.08 -7.98 45.38
C GLY A 19 40.68 -8.34 45.90
N ARG A 20 40.11 -7.49 46.75
CA ARG A 20 38.68 -7.51 47.04
C ARG A 20 37.97 -7.03 45.79
N ALA A 21 37.65 -7.97 44.92
CA ALA A 21 36.70 -7.76 43.84
C ALA A 21 35.38 -7.31 44.47
N SER A 22 35.12 -6.01 44.45
CA SER A 22 33.78 -5.49 44.68
C SER A 22 32.87 -6.12 43.64
N PRO A 23 31.78 -6.82 44.04
CA PRO A 23 30.80 -7.25 43.07
C PRO A 23 30.14 -5.99 42.52
N THR A 24 30.54 -5.57 41.33
CA THR A 24 29.78 -4.59 40.58
C THR A 24 28.38 -5.19 40.42
N PRO A 25 27.30 -4.48 40.81
CA PRO A 25 25.96 -4.94 40.52
C PRO A 25 25.86 -5.05 39.01
N ARG A 26 25.81 -6.27 38.47
CA ARG A 26 25.44 -6.47 37.07
C ARG A 26 24.01 -5.94 36.96
N PRO A 27 23.68 -5.07 36.00
CA PRO A 27 22.29 -4.69 35.79
C PRO A 27 21.50 -5.99 35.57
N ALA A 28 20.66 -6.30 36.54
CA ALA A 28 19.83 -7.49 36.55
C ALA A 28 18.87 -7.38 35.36
N SER A 29 19.05 -8.29 34.39
CA SER A 29 17.97 -8.96 33.65
C SER A 29 16.78 -8.15 33.11
N ASP A 30 16.94 -6.87 32.75
CA ASP A 30 15.89 -6.13 32.00
C ASP A 30 16.00 -6.31 30.47
N ARG A 31 16.53 -7.48 30.04
CA ARG A 31 16.76 -7.83 28.62
C ARG A 31 15.56 -8.47 27.93
N GLY A 32 14.45 -8.72 28.64
CA GLY A 32 13.26 -9.32 28.06
C GLY A 32 12.21 -8.30 27.60
N SER A 33 12.09 -7.18 28.32
CA SER A 33 10.97 -6.22 28.19
C SER A 33 11.13 -5.28 26.99
N ILE A 34 12.33 -4.71 26.83
CA ILE A 34 12.65 -3.72 25.80
C ILE A 34 12.59 -4.30 24.36
N PRO A 35 13.14 -5.50 24.05
CA PRO A 35 13.06 -6.03 22.69
C PRO A 35 11.65 -6.47 22.30
N LEU A 36 10.81 -6.84 23.27
CA LEU A 36 9.43 -7.23 22.98
C LEU A 36 8.60 -6.01 22.55
N LEU A 37 8.76 -4.87 23.24
CA LEU A 37 8.10 -3.62 22.89
C LEU A 37 8.55 -3.10 21.53
N SER A 38 9.86 -3.15 21.24
CA SER A 38 10.38 -2.71 19.94
C SER A 38 9.91 -3.62 18.81
N ALA A 39 9.90 -4.94 19.00
CA ALA A 39 9.38 -5.89 18.02
C ALA A 39 7.87 -5.68 17.80
N ALA A 40 7.08 -5.47 18.86
CA ALA A 40 5.65 -5.19 18.75
C ALA A 40 5.38 -3.87 18.00
N MET A 41 6.14 -2.81 18.29
CA MET A 41 6.02 -1.53 17.60
C MET A 41 6.40 -1.63 16.13
N LEU A 42 7.48 -2.35 15.81
CA LEU A 42 7.88 -2.58 14.42
C LEU A 42 6.81 -3.39 13.67
N ALA A 43 6.28 -4.45 14.29
CA ALA A 43 5.19 -5.23 13.71
C ALA A 43 3.95 -4.35 13.45
N ALA A 44 3.58 -3.49 14.40
CA ALA A 44 2.48 -2.55 14.24
C ALA A 44 2.73 -1.58 13.06
N LEU A 45 3.93 -1.03 12.94
CA LEU A 45 4.31 -0.15 11.82
C LEU A 45 4.20 -0.87 10.47
N VAL A 46 4.64 -2.14 10.40
CA VAL A 46 4.53 -2.95 9.17
C VAL A 46 3.07 -3.17 8.80
N VAL A 47 2.23 -3.55 9.76
CA VAL A 47 0.78 -3.75 9.52
C VAL A 47 0.13 -2.45 9.05
N LEU A 48 0.47 -1.31 9.65
CA LEU A 48 -0.03 0.00 9.22
C LEU A 48 0.43 0.35 7.79
N ALA A 49 1.69 0.08 7.45
CA ALA A 49 2.21 0.32 6.10
C ALA A 49 1.52 -0.58 5.06
N MET A 50 1.27 -1.85 5.38
CA MET A 50 0.51 -2.77 4.53
C MET A 50 -0.92 -2.27 4.34
N GLY A 51 -1.60 -1.87 5.42
CA GLY A 51 -2.95 -1.33 5.36
C GLY A 51 -3.04 -0.04 4.54
N ALA A 52 -2.11 0.89 4.71
CA ALA A 52 -2.04 2.11 3.90
C ALA A 52 -1.83 1.79 2.41
N SER A 53 -0.97 0.81 2.11
CA SER A 53 -0.73 0.35 0.74
C SER A 53 -1.98 -0.26 0.12
N ASP A 54 -2.74 -1.05 0.88
CA ASP A 54 -4.00 -1.64 0.43
C ASP A 54 -5.05 -0.57 0.12
N VAL A 55 -5.20 0.41 1.01
CA VAL A 55 -6.11 1.55 0.79
C VAL A 55 -5.71 2.31 -0.47
N ALA A 56 -4.42 2.60 -0.65
CA ALA A 56 -3.93 3.28 -1.84
C ALA A 56 -4.24 2.50 -3.13
N ARG A 57 -4.07 1.17 -3.11
CA ARG A 57 -4.40 0.31 -4.26
C ARG A 57 -5.90 0.31 -4.56
N VAL A 58 -6.75 0.24 -3.55
CA VAL A 58 -8.21 0.31 -3.73
C VAL A 58 -8.62 1.66 -4.28
N LEU A 59 -8.10 2.77 -3.74
CA LEU A 59 -8.39 4.12 -4.23
C LEU A 59 -7.92 4.32 -5.66
N HIS A 60 -6.73 3.83 -5.99
CA HIS A 60 -6.20 3.87 -7.35
C HIS A 60 -7.07 3.06 -8.32
N ALA A 61 -7.52 1.86 -7.92
CA ALA A 61 -8.45 1.08 -8.71
C ALA A 61 -9.82 1.76 -8.86
N ALA A 62 -10.35 2.39 -7.80
CA ALA A 62 -11.60 3.13 -7.85
C ALA A 62 -11.52 4.32 -8.80
N SER A 63 -10.44 5.10 -8.73
CA SER A 63 -10.19 6.21 -9.65
C SER A 63 -10.12 5.74 -11.10
N ARG A 64 -9.39 4.64 -11.37
CA ARG A 64 -9.30 4.07 -12.72
C ARG A 64 -10.63 3.52 -13.21
N ALA A 65 -11.40 2.86 -12.34
CA ALA A 65 -12.72 2.35 -12.69
C ALA A 65 -13.66 3.50 -13.06
N GLN A 66 -13.59 4.63 -12.36
CA GLN A 66 -14.39 5.80 -12.68
C GLN A 66 -13.98 6.42 -14.01
N THR A 67 -12.68 6.60 -14.27
CA THR A 67 -12.20 7.06 -15.59
C THR A 67 -12.65 6.15 -16.73
N ALA A 68 -12.63 4.83 -16.52
CA ALA A 68 -13.13 3.87 -17.50
C ALA A 68 -14.65 4.03 -17.73
N ALA A 69 -15.42 4.21 -16.66
CA ALA A 69 -16.86 4.45 -16.74
C ALA A 69 -17.16 5.75 -17.51
N ASP A 70 -16.45 6.83 -17.20
CA ASP A 70 -16.63 8.15 -17.84
C ASP A 70 -16.32 8.08 -19.34
N ALA A 71 -15.19 7.44 -19.72
CA ALA A 71 -14.84 7.23 -21.11
C ALA A 71 -15.88 6.40 -21.86
N SER A 72 -16.40 5.35 -21.23
CA SER A 72 -17.41 4.47 -21.82
C SER A 72 -18.77 5.15 -21.96
N ALA A 73 -19.17 5.95 -20.96
CA ALA A 73 -20.41 6.72 -21.01
C ALA A 73 -20.36 7.81 -22.08
N LEU A 74 -19.22 8.50 -22.22
CA LEU A 74 -19.02 9.51 -23.25
C LEU A 74 -19.00 8.88 -24.65
N ALA A 75 -18.35 7.72 -24.80
CA ALA A 75 -18.39 6.91 -26.02
C ALA A 75 -19.81 6.46 -26.39
N ALA A 76 -20.64 6.07 -25.42
CA ALA A 76 -22.04 5.76 -25.67
C ALA A 76 -22.84 7.01 -26.06
N ALA A 77 -22.64 8.13 -25.35
CA ALA A 77 -23.36 9.37 -25.61
C ALA A 77 -23.04 9.96 -27.00
N GLN A 78 -21.78 9.94 -27.43
CA GLN A 78 -21.41 10.36 -28.79
C GLN A 78 -21.99 9.43 -29.87
N ALA A 79 -22.10 8.13 -29.59
CA ALA A 79 -22.76 7.20 -30.52
C ALA A 79 -24.27 7.45 -30.61
N LEU A 80 -24.92 7.92 -29.53
CA LEU A 80 -26.33 8.33 -29.54
C LEU A 80 -26.57 9.66 -30.28
N ALA A 81 -25.55 10.52 -30.39
CA ALA A 81 -25.64 11.78 -31.12
C ALA A 81 -25.41 11.65 -32.63
N ILE A 82 -24.80 10.55 -33.07
CA ILE A 82 -24.63 10.21 -34.48
C ILE A 82 -25.87 9.43 -34.92
N ASP A 83 -26.36 9.67 -36.14
CA ASP A 83 -27.57 9.02 -36.71
C ASP A 83 -27.56 7.47 -36.58
N GLU A 84 -28.73 6.83 -36.72
CA GLU A 84 -28.96 5.40 -36.44
C GLU A 84 -28.04 4.42 -37.20
N GLU A 85 -27.38 4.86 -38.28
CA GLU A 85 -26.40 4.07 -39.03
C GLU A 85 -25.03 3.95 -38.35
N GLY A 86 -24.83 4.61 -37.20
CA GLY A 86 -23.63 4.49 -36.37
C GLY A 86 -23.50 3.15 -35.62
N PRO A 87 -22.31 2.87 -35.05
CA PRO A 87 -22.09 1.69 -34.22
C PRO A 87 -23.00 1.66 -32.98
N GLU A 88 -23.43 0.46 -32.58
CA GLU A 88 -24.25 0.25 -31.37
C GLU A 88 -23.59 0.90 -30.12
N PRO A 89 -24.27 1.82 -29.41
CA PRO A 89 -23.71 2.54 -28.26
C PRO A 89 -23.16 1.62 -27.16
N ALA A 90 -23.83 0.49 -26.91
CA ALA A 90 -23.39 -0.49 -25.92
C ALA A 90 -22.12 -1.24 -26.34
N ALA A 91 -21.96 -1.53 -27.64
CA ALA A 91 -20.75 -2.16 -28.15
C ALA A 91 -19.55 -1.22 -28.02
N LEU A 92 -19.75 0.06 -28.35
CA LEU A 92 -18.70 1.07 -28.22
C LEU A 92 -18.32 1.31 -26.75
N ALA A 93 -19.29 1.39 -25.84
CA ALA A 93 -19.03 1.47 -24.40
C ALA A 93 -18.21 0.26 -23.90
N GLY A 94 -18.52 -0.94 -24.39
CA GLY A 94 -17.77 -2.16 -24.06
C GLY A 94 -16.31 -2.08 -24.50
N GLU A 95 -16.07 -1.65 -25.73
CA GLU A 95 -14.71 -1.50 -26.27
C GLU A 95 -13.88 -0.50 -25.45
N TYR A 96 -14.47 0.63 -25.06
CA TYR A 96 -13.79 1.61 -24.22
C TYR A 96 -13.57 1.13 -22.79
N ALA A 97 -14.50 0.35 -22.22
CA ALA A 97 -14.30 -0.28 -20.91
C ALA A 97 -13.09 -1.23 -20.95
N GLU A 98 -13.04 -2.12 -21.95
CA GLU A 98 -11.96 -3.10 -22.12
C GLU A 98 -10.60 -2.44 -22.37
N ARG A 99 -10.56 -1.38 -23.20
CA ARG A 99 -9.34 -0.58 -23.42
C ARG A 99 -8.81 0.05 -22.14
N ASN A 100 -9.68 0.33 -21.17
CA ASN A 100 -9.29 0.84 -19.85
C ASN A 100 -9.04 -0.26 -18.80
N GLY A 101 -9.13 -1.53 -19.20
CA GLY A 101 -8.94 -2.71 -18.35
C GLY A 101 -10.14 -3.07 -17.49
N ALA A 102 -11.29 -2.43 -17.72
CA ALA A 102 -12.55 -2.71 -17.04
C ALA A 102 -13.45 -3.61 -17.90
N VAL A 103 -14.42 -4.24 -17.27
CA VAL A 103 -15.45 -5.05 -17.94
C VAL A 103 -16.77 -4.30 -17.84
N LEU A 104 -17.48 -4.16 -18.97
CA LEU A 104 -18.82 -3.58 -18.99
C LEU A 104 -19.78 -4.49 -18.22
N GLU A 105 -20.48 -3.94 -17.23
CA GLU A 105 -21.53 -4.65 -16.49
C GLU A 105 -22.91 -4.35 -17.06
N THR A 106 -23.23 -3.06 -17.20
CA THR A 106 -24.55 -2.61 -17.70
C THR A 106 -24.38 -1.32 -18.51
N CYS A 107 -25.16 -1.19 -19.59
CA CYS A 107 -25.30 0.03 -20.39
C CYS A 107 -26.79 0.33 -20.49
N SER A 108 -27.22 1.49 -20.00
CA SER A 108 -28.55 2.06 -20.26
C SER A 108 -28.36 3.13 -21.33
N CYS A 109 -28.49 2.71 -22.60
CA CYS A 109 -27.99 3.43 -23.76
C CYS A 109 -29.00 3.32 -24.91
N GLU A 110 -30.23 3.78 -24.67
CA GLU A 110 -31.37 3.57 -25.57
C GLU A 110 -31.39 4.63 -26.68
N ARG A 111 -31.51 4.19 -27.94
CA ARG A 111 -31.56 5.09 -29.09
C ARG A 111 -32.75 6.05 -28.99
N GLY A 112 -32.55 7.29 -29.40
CA GLY A 112 -33.54 8.37 -29.22
C GLY A 112 -33.49 9.06 -27.85
N THR A 113 -32.64 8.57 -26.93
CA THR A 113 -32.26 9.32 -25.73
C THR A 113 -30.90 9.98 -25.94
N PHE A 114 -30.70 11.18 -25.41
CA PHE A 114 -29.38 11.86 -25.41
C PHE A 114 -28.57 11.54 -24.16
N GLU A 115 -28.91 10.47 -23.46
CA GLU A 115 -28.36 10.11 -22.17
C GLU A 115 -27.87 8.67 -22.18
N ALA A 116 -26.62 8.47 -21.80
CA ALA A 116 -26.04 7.15 -21.60
C ALA A 116 -25.61 6.98 -20.14
N THR A 117 -26.03 5.88 -19.52
CA THR A 117 -25.50 5.49 -18.20
C THR A 117 -24.80 4.15 -18.28
N VAL A 118 -23.53 4.11 -17.91
CA VAL A 118 -22.67 2.94 -18.03
C VAL A 118 -22.13 2.55 -16.65
N SER A 119 -22.20 1.27 -16.32
CA SER A 119 -21.53 0.69 -15.16
C SER A 119 -20.44 -0.28 -15.62
N VAL A 120 -19.27 -0.18 -15.00
CA VAL A 120 -18.11 -1.05 -15.28
C VAL A 120 -17.58 -1.69 -14.01
N ARG A 121 -16.93 -2.84 -14.17
CA ARG A 121 -16.23 -3.57 -13.11
C ARG A 121 -14.74 -3.58 -13.38
N LEU A 122 -13.92 -3.23 -12.39
CA LEU A 122 -12.47 -3.30 -12.46
C LEU A 122 -11.90 -4.23 -11.37
N PRO A 123 -11.03 -5.19 -11.71
CA PRO A 123 -10.31 -5.98 -10.71
C PRO A 123 -9.20 -5.15 -10.02
N VAL A 124 -9.15 -5.20 -8.70
CA VAL A 124 -8.10 -4.59 -7.85
C VAL A 124 -6.92 -5.56 -7.64
N GLY A 125 -7.20 -6.86 -7.73
CA GLY A 125 -6.27 -7.94 -7.39
C GLY A 125 -6.26 -8.25 -5.89
N ASP A 126 -5.23 -8.99 -5.46
CA ASP A 126 -5.04 -9.36 -4.05
C ASP A 126 -4.47 -8.20 -3.25
N LEU A 127 -4.88 -8.06 -1.99
CA LEU A 127 -4.39 -7.07 -1.03
C LEU A 127 -3.46 -7.73 0.00
N PHE A 128 -2.58 -6.96 0.63
CA PHE A 128 -1.62 -7.47 1.60
C PHE A 128 -2.30 -8.02 2.86
N LEU A 129 -3.35 -7.36 3.34
CA LEU A 129 -4.06 -7.74 4.57
C LEU A 129 -5.34 -8.56 4.31
N VAL A 130 -5.88 -8.52 3.09
CA VAL A 130 -7.14 -9.18 2.74
C VAL A 130 -6.94 -10.06 1.51
N ALA A 131 -6.98 -11.38 1.72
CA ALA A 131 -6.91 -12.34 0.64
C ALA A 131 -8.22 -12.38 -0.16
N GLY A 132 -8.09 -12.65 -1.47
CA GLY A 132 -9.21 -12.83 -2.39
C GLY A 132 -9.36 -11.66 -3.35
N GLY A 133 -9.42 -11.97 -4.65
CA GLY A 133 -9.56 -11.00 -5.71
C GLY A 133 -10.73 -10.05 -5.46
N ARG A 134 -10.43 -8.77 -5.28
CA ARG A 134 -11.43 -7.72 -5.10
C ARG A 134 -11.74 -7.06 -6.44
N THR A 135 -12.97 -6.64 -6.61
CA THR A 135 -13.39 -5.83 -7.75
C THR A 135 -14.05 -4.55 -7.25
N VAL A 136 -13.90 -3.46 -8.00
CA VAL A 136 -14.61 -2.20 -7.79
C VAL A 136 -15.64 -2.04 -8.91
N LEU A 137 -16.81 -1.56 -8.55
CA LEU A 137 -17.84 -1.14 -9.50
C LEU A 137 -17.82 0.38 -9.58
N ALA A 138 -17.86 0.89 -10.80
CA ALA A 138 -17.97 2.32 -11.09
C ALA A 138 -19.13 2.56 -12.05
N ARG A 139 -19.78 3.71 -11.92
CA ARG A 139 -20.92 4.10 -12.76
C ARG A 139 -20.74 5.55 -13.18
N ALA A 140 -21.01 5.82 -14.45
CA ALA A 140 -20.95 7.15 -15.04
C ALA A 140 -22.18 7.40 -15.91
N ARG A 141 -22.60 8.66 -15.97
CA ARG A 141 -23.71 9.16 -16.78
C ARG A 141 -23.20 10.28 -17.66
N ALA A 142 -23.48 10.21 -18.96
CA ALA A 142 -23.16 11.25 -19.92
C ALA A 142 -24.43 11.68 -20.66
N GLN A 143 -24.57 12.97 -20.91
CA GLN A 143 -25.68 13.54 -21.68
C GLN A 143 -25.14 14.48 -22.75
N VAL A 144 -25.74 14.43 -23.94
CA VAL A 144 -25.45 15.37 -25.03
C VAL A 144 -26.42 16.54 -24.92
N ASP A 145 -25.89 17.72 -24.59
CA ASP A 145 -26.68 18.96 -24.59
C ASP A 145 -26.71 19.52 -26.02
N LEU A 146 -27.90 19.64 -26.60
CA LEU A 146 -28.08 20.22 -27.92
C LEU A 146 -28.40 21.71 -27.73
N PRO A 147 -27.71 22.64 -28.43
CA PRO A 147 -28.00 24.05 -28.31
C PRO A 147 -29.46 24.32 -28.70
N SER A 148 -30.19 24.96 -27.78
CA SER A 148 -31.56 25.42 -28.02
C SER A 148 -31.60 26.31 -29.27
N PRO A 149 -32.57 26.11 -30.18
CA PRO A 149 -32.70 26.91 -31.41
C PRO A 149 -33.06 28.38 -31.15
#